data_AF-X1NZ08-F1
#
_entry.id   AF-X1NZ08-F1
#
_cell.length_a   1.000
_cell.length_b   1.000
_cell.length_c   1.000
_cell.angle_alpha   90.00
_cell.angle_beta   90.00
_cell.angle_gamma   90.00
#
_symmetry.space_group_name_H-M   'P 1'
#
loop_
_entity.id
_entity.type
_entity.pdbx_description
1 polymer ?
#
loop_
_entity_poly.entity_id
_entity_poly.type
_entity_poly.pdbx_seq_one_letter_code
_entity_poly.pdbx_strand_id
1 'polypeptide(L)'
;QKYDFEVFGLKKDKNFDTISTIHKKYSDAIFPMSHLGTCPDRDTYFFFRDINQRQILPCEIVLDIEDGNIDEILDKLKKWNCEFHAYTAGKGYHVHLFFPNELTQEKKLKVIKFFKCDEMKSSERTWIALENVKHWKSLKIKQEIQHGKRL
;
A
#
# COMPACT_ATOMS: atom_id res chain seq x y z
N GLN A 1 -0.41 15.94 -3.51
CA GLN A 1 0.32 14.94 -2.70
C GLN A 1 1.39 15.66 -1.88
N LYS A 2 1.35 15.58 -0.54
CA LYS A 2 2.28 16.31 0.35
C LYS A 2 3.60 15.56 0.59
N TYR A 3 3.57 14.23 0.50
CA TYR A 3 4.70 13.37 0.82
C TYR A 3 5.13 12.58 -0.42
N ASP A 4 6.43 12.55 -0.66
CA ASP A 4 7.04 11.60 -1.58
C ASP A 4 7.33 10.29 -0.83
N PHE A 5 7.35 9.18 -1.56
CA PHE A 5 7.55 7.85 -0.99
C PHE A 5 8.27 6.96 -1.99
N GLU A 6 8.84 5.85 -1.52
CA GLU A 6 9.57 4.95 -2.41
C GLU A 6 8.65 3.89 -3.02
N VAL A 7 8.99 3.51 -4.25
CA VAL A 7 8.32 2.47 -5.04
C VAL A 7 9.35 1.56 -5.69
N PHE A 8 8.94 0.31 -5.88
CA PHE A 8 9.72 -0.66 -6.64
C PHE A 8 8.81 -1.79 -7.16
N GLY A 9 9.36 -2.61 -8.05
CA GLY A 9 8.72 -3.80 -8.59
C GLY A 9 9.33 -5.07 -8.02
N LEU A 10 8.48 -6.03 -7.64
CA LEU A 10 8.87 -7.42 -7.43
C LEU A 10 8.48 -8.27 -8.63
N LYS A 11 9.34 -9.19 -9.06
CA LYS A 11 9.03 -10.16 -10.13
C LYS A 11 9.78 -11.47 -9.93
N LYS A 12 9.35 -12.50 -10.67
CA LYS A 12 10.05 -13.78 -10.76
C LYS A 12 11.03 -13.75 -11.94
N ASP A 13 12.26 -14.21 -11.71
CA ASP A 13 13.23 -14.39 -12.78
C ASP A 13 13.03 -15.73 -13.51
N LYS A 14 13.96 -16.10 -14.41
CA LYS A 14 13.89 -17.35 -15.19
C LYS A 14 14.02 -18.61 -14.32
N ASN A 15 14.59 -18.49 -13.13
CA ASN A 15 14.78 -19.57 -12.16
C ASN A 15 13.66 -19.61 -11.11
N PHE A 16 12.63 -18.78 -11.26
CA PHE A 16 11.56 -18.58 -10.28
C PHE A 16 12.01 -17.96 -8.95
N ASP A 17 13.19 -17.34 -8.91
CA ASP A 17 13.66 -16.55 -7.79
C ASP A 17 12.96 -15.19 -7.76
N THR A 18 12.72 -14.67 -6.55
CA THR A 18 12.13 -13.34 -6.38
C THR A 18 13.23 -12.29 -6.51
N ILE A 19 13.10 -11.39 -7.48
CA ILE A 19 13.99 -10.25 -7.67
C ILE A 19 13.22 -8.93 -7.49
N SER A 20 13.91 -7.92 -6.98
CA SER A 20 13.40 -6.54 -6.91
C SER A 20 14.06 -5.67 -7.98
N THR A 21 13.32 -4.68 -8.48
CA THR A 21 13.92 -3.55 -9.19
C THR A 21 14.65 -2.64 -8.21
N ILE A 22 15.42 -1.69 -8.72
CA ILE A 22 15.91 -0.57 -7.92
C ILE A 22 14.74 0.17 -7.24
N HIS A 23 15.02 0.78 -6.09
CA HIS A 23 14.04 1.64 -5.42
C HIS A 23 14.15 3.04 -6.03
N LYS A 24 13.01 3.67 -6.32
CA LYS A 24 12.94 5.07 -6.74
C LYS A 24 11.94 5.82 -5.89
N LYS A 25 12.10 7.14 -5.78
CA LYS A 25 11.03 7.99 -5.31
C LYS A 25 9.86 7.95 -6.31
N TYR A 26 8.65 8.10 -5.80
CA TYR A 26 7.44 8.09 -6.60
C TYR A 26 7.48 9.24 -7.63
N SER A 27 7.91 10.42 -7.21
CA SER A 27 8.10 11.56 -8.11
C SER A 27 9.04 11.22 -9.29
N ASP A 28 10.20 10.63 -9.02
CA ASP A 28 11.18 10.21 -10.04
C ASP A 28 10.62 9.14 -10.99
N ALA A 29 9.73 8.28 -10.48
CA ALA A 29 9.12 7.21 -11.26
C ALA A 29 7.99 7.70 -12.17
N ILE A 30 7.22 8.71 -11.72
CA ILE A 30 5.97 9.13 -12.37
C ILE A 30 6.12 10.40 -13.19
N PHE A 31 6.91 11.37 -12.75
CA PHE A 31 7.01 12.67 -13.43
C PHE A 31 7.54 12.60 -14.87
N PRO A 32 8.41 11.63 -15.23
CA PRO A 32 8.79 11.44 -16.63
C PRO A 32 7.67 10.90 -17.52
N MET A 33 6.54 10.46 -16.94
CA MET A 33 5.40 9.92 -17.69
C MET A 33 4.50 11.06 -18.17
N SER A 34 4.07 10.97 -19.43
CA SER A 34 3.04 11.84 -19.98
C SER A 34 1.67 11.56 -19.35
N HIS A 35 0.72 12.48 -19.54
CA HIS A 35 -0.69 12.27 -19.16
C HIS A 35 -1.36 11.06 -19.85
N LEU A 36 -0.77 10.57 -20.94
CA LEU A 36 -1.21 9.35 -21.64
C LEU A 36 -0.53 8.08 -21.10
N GLY A 37 0.29 8.19 -20.06
CA GLY A 37 1.05 7.06 -19.51
C GLY A 37 2.19 6.59 -20.42
N THR A 38 2.76 7.48 -21.23
CA THR A 38 3.89 7.17 -22.12
C THR A 38 5.17 7.88 -21.67
N CYS A 39 6.34 7.29 -21.92
CA CYS A 39 7.63 7.91 -21.67
C CYS A 39 8.60 7.56 -22.82
N PRO A 40 9.28 8.54 -23.45
CA PRO A 40 10.28 8.27 -24.50
C PRO A 40 11.47 7.46 -23.98
N ASP A 41 11.82 7.65 -22.70
CA ASP A 41 12.86 6.86 -22.06
C ASP A 41 12.34 5.45 -21.76
N ARG A 42 12.91 4.49 -22.49
CA ARG A 42 12.51 3.09 -22.46
C ARG A 42 12.64 2.50 -21.05
N ASP A 43 13.75 2.76 -20.38
CA ASP A 43 14.04 2.15 -19.07
C ASP A 43 13.10 2.69 -17.99
N THR A 44 12.80 3.99 -18.02
CA THR A 44 11.81 4.60 -17.13
C THR A 44 10.41 4.08 -17.40
N TYR A 45 10.02 3.92 -18.68
CA TYR A 45 8.74 3.31 -19.03
C TYR A 45 8.60 1.88 -18.49
N PHE A 46 9.63 1.04 -18.67
CA PHE A 46 9.62 -0.33 -18.15
C PHE A 46 9.63 -0.37 -16.62
N PHE A 47 10.41 0.50 -15.99
CA PHE A 47 10.39 0.66 -14.54
C PHE A 47 8.98 0.97 -14.04
N PHE A 48 8.33 1.99 -14.59
CA PHE A 48 6.97 2.41 -14.21
C PHE A 48 5.98 1.24 -14.29
N ARG A 49 6.04 0.46 -15.37
CA ARG A 49 5.16 -0.71 -15.57
C ARG A 49 5.39 -1.85 -14.60
N ASP A 50 6.61 -1.99 -14.08
CA ASP A 50 6.99 -3.06 -13.16
C ASP A 50 6.65 -2.72 -11.69
N ILE A 51 6.36 -1.45 -11.36
CA ILE A 51 6.04 -1.02 -9.99
C ILE A 51 4.83 -1.79 -9.46
N ASN A 52 5.01 -2.43 -8.32
CA ASN A 52 3.94 -3.13 -7.62
C ASN A 52 4.06 -3.10 -6.09
N GLN A 53 5.07 -2.43 -5.56
CA GLN A 53 5.26 -2.18 -4.13
C GLN A 53 5.42 -0.68 -3.89
N ARG A 54 4.96 -0.21 -2.73
CA ARG A 54 5.23 1.13 -2.21
C ARG A 54 5.55 1.10 -0.73
N GLN A 55 6.22 2.14 -0.27
CA GLN A 55 6.41 2.41 1.14
C GLN A 55 5.08 2.83 1.80
N ILE A 56 4.88 2.48 3.06
CA ILE A 56 3.78 3.03 3.88
C ILE A 56 4.08 4.52 4.14
N LEU A 57 3.11 5.39 3.93
CA LEU A 57 3.32 6.83 4.06
C LEU A 57 3.52 7.24 5.53
N PRO A 58 4.25 8.34 5.81
CA PRO A 58 4.40 8.86 7.18
C PRO A 58 3.07 9.19 7.87
N CYS A 59 2.08 9.63 7.11
CA CYS A 59 0.73 9.98 7.58
C CYS A 59 -0.29 8.83 7.45
N GLU A 60 0.17 7.60 7.21
CA GLU A 60 -0.67 6.43 6.96
C GLU A 60 -0.46 5.35 8.04
N ILE A 61 -1.54 4.70 8.43
CA ILE A 61 -1.52 3.43 9.15
C ILE A 61 -2.15 2.37 8.25
N VAL A 62 -1.46 1.24 8.08
CA VAL A 62 -2.00 0.07 7.37
C VAL A 62 -2.25 -1.04 8.39
N LEU A 63 -3.52 -1.41 8.54
CA LEU A 63 -3.93 -2.59 9.30
C LEU A 63 -3.91 -3.80 8.35
N ASP A 64 -2.94 -4.69 8.53
CA ASP A 64 -2.85 -5.96 7.80
C ASP A 64 -3.60 -7.04 8.60
N ILE A 65 -4.74 -7.47 8.06
CA ILE A 65 -5.68 -8.38 8.70
C ILE A 65 -5.58 -9.72 7.95
N GLU A 66 -4.74 -10.62 8.43
CA GLU A 66 -4.55 -11.94 7.80
C GLU A 66 -5.72 -12.89 8.12
N ASP A 67 -6.10 -12.95 9.39
CA ASP A 67 -7.19 -13.78 9.91
C ASP A 67 -8.09 -12.93 10.82
N GLY A 68 -9.39 -12.90 10.55
CA GLY A 68 -10.35 -12.19 11.41
C GLY A 68 -11.60 -11.68 10.73
N ASN A 69 -12.54 -11.18 11.54
CA ASN A 69 -13.77 -10.57 11.07
C ASN A 69 -13.51 -9.09 10.71
N ILE A 70 -13.27 -8.82 9.42
CA ILE A 70 -13.11 -7.46 8.91
C ILE A 70 -14.27 -6.54 9.33
N ASP A 71 -15.51 -7.03 9.38
CA ASP A 71 -16.68 -6.23 9.71
C ASP A 71 -16.58 -5.61 11.11
N GLU A 72 -16.02 -6.35 12.09
CA GLU A 72 -15.81 -5.84 13.45
C GLU A 72 -14.81 -4.68 13.47
N ILE A 73 -13.72 -4.80 12.70
CA ILE A 73 -12.70 -3.75 12.58
C ILE A 73 -13.30 -2.53 11.91
N LEU A 74 -14.03 -2.71 10.80
CA LEU A 74 -14.67 -1.62 10.09
C LEU A 74 -15.70 -0.90 10.96
N ASP A 75 -16.48 -1.61 11.77
CA ASP A 75 -17.44 -1.00 12.70
C ASP A 75 -16.77 -0.22 13.82
N LYS A 76 -15.62 -0.68 14.32
CA LYS A 76 -14.79 0.09 15.26
C LYS A 76 -14.24 1.36 14.59
N LEU A 77 -13.76 1.26 13.35
CA LEU A 77 -13.21 2.41 12.60
C LEU A 77 -14.28 3.47 12.27
N LYS A 78 -15.50 3.05 11.91
CA LYS A 78 -16.64 3.97 11.73
C LYS A 78 -16.91 4.77 13.02
N LYS A 79 -16.80 4.15 14.19
CA LYS A 79 -16.98 4.83 15.49
C LYS A 79 -15.84 5.80 15.83
N TRP A 80 -14.64 5.57 15.28
CA TRP A 80 -13.50 6.48 15.43
C TRP A 80 -13.61 7.74 14.57
N ASN A 81 -14.62 7.82 13.69
CA ASN A 81 -14.82 8.94 12.75
C ASN A 81 -13.55 9.27 11.95
N CYS A 82 -12.88 8.23 11.47
CA CYS A 82 -11.66 8.33 10.67
C CYS A 82 -11.93 7.90 9.23
N GLU A 83 -11.29 8.58 8.28
CA GLU A 83 -11.32 8.18 6.87
C GLU A 83 -10.44 6.93 6.70
N PHE A 84 -11.00 5.91 6.05
CA PHE A 84 -10.28 4.67 5.76
C PHE A 84 -10.68 4.08 4.41
N HIS A 85 -9.74 3.33 3.81
CA HIS A 85 -9.95 2.55 2.59
C HIS A 85 -9.57 1.08 2.86
N ALA A 86 -10.46 0.15 2.53
CA ALA A 86 -10.23 -1.28 2.72
C ALA A 86 -9.96 -1.95 1.37
N TYR A 87 -8.95 -2.79 1.29
CA TYR A 87 -8.58 -3.54 0.09
C TYR A 87 -8.44 -5.02 0.39
N THR A 88 -8.81 -5.85 -0.57
CA THR A 88 -8.49 -7.28 -0.54
C THR A 88 -6.99 -7.50 -0.66
N ALA A 89 -6.42 -8.41 0.14
CA ALA A 89 -4.98 -8.68 0.20
C ALA A 89 -4.70 -10.19 0.36
N GLY A 90 -4.64 -10.92 -0.76
CA GLY A 90 -4.35 -12.36 -0.73
C GLY A 90 -5.45 -13.16 -0.04
N LYS A 91 -5.21 -13.61 1.20
CA LYS A 91 -6.20 -14.29 2.05
C LYS A 91 -6.90 -13.36 3.05
N GLY A 92 -6.36 -12.16 3.24
CA GLY A 92 -6.82 -11.19 4.22
C GLY A 92 -7.18 -9.85 3.60
N TYR A 93 -7.06 -8.80 4.41
CA TYR A 93 -7.42 -7.44 4.04
C TYR A 93 -6.38 -6.43 4.52
N HIS A 94 -6.18 -5.38 3.73
CA HIS A 94 -5.46 -4.20 4.17
C HIS A 94 -6.45 -3.07 4.39
N VAL A 95 -6.46 -2.45 5.58
CA VAL A 95 -7.23 -1.23 5.84
C VAL A 95 -6.28 -0.06 6.05
N HIS A 96 -6.40 0.94 5.19
CA HIS A 96 -5.55 2.12 5.14
C HIS A 96 -6.25 3.27 5.83
N LEU A 97 -5.59 3.88 6.81
CA LEU A 97 -6.08 5.03 7.57
C LEU A 97 -5.17 6.21 7.28
N PHE A 98 -5.74 7.31 6.80
CA PHE A 98 -4.98 8.50 6.45
C PHE A 98 -5.21 9.61 7.47
N PHE A 99 -4.12 10.24 7.90
CA PHE A 99 -4.13 11.31 8.89
C PHE A 99 -3.60 12.61 8.27
N PRO A 100 -4.06 13.79 8.74
CA PRO A 100 -3.59 15.07 8.21
C PRO A 100 -2.10 15.32 8.50
N ASN A 101 -1.57 14.72 9.56
CA ASN A 101 -0.21 14.90 10.04
C ASN A 101 0.56 13.58 10.01
N GLU A 102 1.90 13.68 9.98
CA GLU A 102 2.77 12.53 10.15
C GLU A 102 2.58 11.87 11.53
N LEU A 103 2.75 10.56 11.57
CA LEU A 103 2.63 9.76 12.78
C LEU A 103 3.97 9.14 13.12
N THR A 104 4.37 9.26 14.39
CA THR A 104 5.52 8.52 14.89
C THR A 104 5.25 7.02 14.86
N GLN A 105 6.30 6.22 14.68
CA GLN A 105 6.20 4.76 14.74
C GLN A 105 5.49 4.26 16.00
N GLU A 106 5.73 4.89 17.16
CA GLU A 106 5.05 4.55 18.42
C GLU A 106 3.52 4.75 18.34
N LYS A 107 3.05 5.86 17.74
CA LYS A 107 1.62 6.12 17.54
C LYS A 107 1.01 5.10 16.58
N LYS A 108 1.68 4.81 15.47
CA LYS A 108 1.25 3.77 14.51
C LYS A 108 1.12 2.42 15.20
N LEU A 109 2.13 2.04 15.99
CA LEU A 109 2.17 0.77 16.71
C LEU A 109 1.03 0.64 17.73
N LYS A 110 0.69 1.71 18.47
CA LYS A 110 -0.43 1.69 19.43
C LYS A 110 -1.76 1.35 18.75
N VAL A 111 -2.03 1.95 17.59
CA VAL A 111 -3.26 1.67 16.82
C VAL A 111 -3.24 0.24 16.27
N ILE A 112 -2.12 -0.18 15.67
CA ILE A 112 -1.97 -1.54 15.13
C ILE A 112 -2.19 -2.61 16.22
N LYS A 113 -1.62 -2.40 17.41
CA LYS A 113 -1.82 -3.27 18.58
C LYS A 113 -3.26 -3.29 19.06
N PHE A 114 -3.93 -2.14 19.09
CA PHE A 114 -5.34 -2.04 19.46
C PHE A 114 -6.23 -2.93 18.57
N PHE A 115 -5.92 -2.99 17.28
CA PHE A 115 -6.61 -3.85 16.30
C PHE A 115 -6.04 -5.27 16.19
N LYS A 116 -4.96 -5.60 16.93
CA LYS A 116 -4.28 -6.91 16.90
C LYS A 116 -3.78 -7.29 15.50
N CYS A 117 -3.30 -6.31 14.72
CA CYS A 117 -2.74 -6.53 13.39
C CYS A 117 -1.21 -6.68 13.42
N ASP A 118 -0.59 -6.95 12.26
CA ASP A 118 0.87 -7.09 12.12
C ASP A 118 1.63 -5.80 12.53
N GLU A 119 2.36 -5.89 13.64
CA GLU A 119 3.16 -4.80 14.22
C GLU A 119 4.26 -4.28 13.29
N MET A 120 4.74 -5.09 12.33
CA MET A 120 5.76 -4.67 11.36
C MET A 120 5.29 -3.50 10.49
N LYS A 121 3.97 -3.33 10.30
CA LYS A 121 3.38 -2.22 9.52
C LYS A 121 3.53 -0.85 10.20
N SER A 122 3.99 -0.80 11.45
CA SER A 122 4.29 0.46 12.14
C SER A 122 5.53 1.17 11.61
N SER A 123 6.46 0.41 11.00
CA SER A 123 7.72 0.92 10.49
C SER A 123 7.55 1.60 9.13
N GLU A 124 8.21 2.74 8.95
CA GLU A 124 8.28 3.42 7.65
C GLU A 124 9.10 2.64 6.62
N ARG A 125 9.94 1.69 7.06
CA ARG A 125 10.72 0.83 6.16
C ARG A 125 9.91 -0.33 5.59
N THR A 126 8.65 -0.45 5.97
CA THR A 126 7.78 -1.55 5.56
C THR A 126 7.14 -1.25 4.21
N TRP A 127 7.20 -2.26 3.34
CA TRP A 127 6.66 -2.22 1.99
C TRP A 127 5.31 -2.92 1.95
N ILE A 128 4.41 -2.38 1.14
CA ILE A 128 3.11 -2.96 0.88
C ILE A 128 2.87 -3.03 -0.62
N ALA A 129 2.18 -4.08 -1.05
CA ALA A 129 1.79 -4.21 -2.44
C ALA A 129 0.81 -3.11 -2.83
N LEU A 130 1.08 -2.45 -3.94
CA LEU A 130 0.33 -1.32 -4.47
C LEU A 130 -1.15 -1.69 -4.68
N GLU A 131 -2.03 -0.76 -4.36
CA GLU A 131 -3.47 -0.88 -4.54
C GLU A 131 -3.81 -0.83 -6.04
N ASN A 132 -4.87 -1.54 -6.46
CA ASN A 132 -5.35 -1.56 -7.86
C ASN A 132 -4.32 -2.04 -8.90
N VAL A 133 -3.22 -2.66 -8.47
CA VAL A 133 -2.21 -3.29 -9.33
C VAL A 133 -2.19 -4.79 -9.09
N LYS A 134 -1.78 -5.56 -10.11
CA LYS A 134 -1.59 -7.00 -9.99
C LYS A 134 -0.51 -7.31 -8.97
N HIS A 135 -0.84 -8.14 -7.99
CA HIS A 135 0.13 -8.64 -7.04
C HIS A 135 1.17 -9.53 -7.74
N TRP A 136 2.46 -9.29 -7.52
CA TRP A 136 3.55 -9.99 -8.22
C TRP A 136 3.50 -11.53 -8.08
N LYS A 137 3.09 -12.04 -6.91
CA LYS A 137 2.98 -13.49 -6.63
C LYS A 137 1.66 -14.13 -7.08
N SER A 138 0.52 -13.56 -6.70
CA SER A 138 -0.79 -14.17 -6.94
C SER A 138 -1.44 -13.72 -8.26
N LEU A 139 -0.92 -12.67 -8.90
CA LEU A 139 -1.45 -12.02 -10.09
C LEU A 139 -2.86 -11.43 -9.95
N LYS A 140 -3.48 -11.57 -8.77
CA LYS A 140 -4.76 -10.96 -8.42
C LYS A 140 -4.57 -9.47 -8.19
N ILE A 141 -5.54 -8.68 -8.65
CA ILE A 141 -5.59 -7.24 -8.41
C ILE A 141 -6.18 -7.01 -7.02
N LYS A 142 -5.53 -6.19 -6.20
CA LYS A 142 -6.12 -5.70 -4.95
C LYS A 142 -7.28 -4.78 -5.28
N GLN A 143 -8.49 -5.18 -4.90
CA GLN A 143 -9.69 -4.38 -5.13
C GLN A 143 -10.14 -3.71 -3.84
N GLU A 144 -10.54 -2.45 -3.97
CA GLU A 144 -11.18 -1.70 -2.89
C GLU A 144 -12.53 -2.34 -2.54
N ILE A 145 -12.81 -2.46 -1.25
CA ILE A 145 -14.07 -2.97 -0.75
C ILE A 145 -14.97 -1.77 -0.53
N GLN A 146 -16.00 -1.64 -1.36
CA GLN A 146 -17.01 -0.59 -1.18
C GLN A 146 -17.88 -0.93 0.02
N HIS A 147 -17.62 -0.28 1.17
CA HIS A 147 -18.57 -0.25 2.26
C HIS A 147 -19.31 1.09 2.24
N GLY A 148 -20.65 1.01 2.29
CA GLY A 148 -21.56 2.13 2.04
C GLY A 148 -21.11 3.44 2.68
N LYS A 149 -20.91 4.46 1.84
CA LYS A 149 -20.67 5.84 2.25
C LYS A 149 -21.70 6.26 3.29
N ARG A 150 -21.24 6.68 4.46
CA ARG A 150 -21.89 7.80 5.16
C ARG A 150 -20.91 8.96 5.12
N LEU A 151 -21.23 9.90 4.23
CA LEU A 151 -20.76 11.29 4.30
C LEU A 151 -21.20 11.89 5.64
#